data_AF-A0A381YXH2-F1
#
_entry.id   AF-A0A381YXH2-F1
#
_cell.length_a   1.000
_cell.length_b   1.000
_cell.length_c   1.000
_cell.angle_alpha   90.00
_cell.angle_beta   90.00
_cell.angle_gamma   90.00
#
_symmetry.space_group_name_H-M   'P 1'
#
loop_
_entity.id
_entity.type
_entity.pdbx_description
1 polymer ?
#
loop_
_entity_poly.entity_id
_entity_poly.type
_entity_poly.pdbx_seq_one_letter_code
_entity_poly.pdbx_strand_id
1 'polypeptide(L)' 'MNGRVVQSLTILTNRRQIMRVRVASAQVRRGKIQELIDIYDNPIVPSFKRLKGFKSAYLMIDVGIHTALSVTV' A
#
# COMPACT_ATOMS: atom_id res chain seq x y z
N MET A 1 10.01 8.91 -7.17
CA MET A 1 9.02 8.96 -6.07
C MET A 1 9.78 8.60 -4.79
N ASN A 2 9.67 9.40 -3.72
CA ASN A 2 10.36 9.11 -2.45
C ASN A 2 9.35 8.44 -1.52
N GLY A 3 9.30 7.11 -1.53
CA GLY A 3 8.41 6.32 -0.68
C GLY A 3 9.06 6.00 0.67
N ARG A 4 8.31 6.15 1.76
CA ARG A 4 8.73 5.72 3.10
C ARG A 4 7.73 4.70 3.62
N VAL A 5 8.21 3.53 4.05
CA VAL A 5 7.35 2.60 4.80
C VAL A 5 7.19 3.19 6.19
N VAL A 6 5.96 3.54 6.56
CA VAL A 6 5.69 4.27 7.80
C VAL A 6 5.36 3.29 8.93
N GLN A 7 4.77 2.12 8.64
CA GLN A 7 4.47 1.15 9.69
C GLN A 7 4.18 -0.25 9.15
N SER A 8 4.74 -1.27 9.79
CA SER A 8 4.27 -2.65 9.68
C SER A 8 3.58 -2.97 11.01
N LEU A 9 2.27 -3.16 10.99
CA LEU A 9 1.46 -3.42 12.17
C LEU A 9 1.00 -4.89 12.16
N THR A 10 1.22 -5.60 13.26
CA THR A 10 0.64 -6.92 13.46
C THR A 10 -0.61 -6.79 14.33
N ILE A 11 -1.76 -7.15 13.80
CA ILE A 11 -3.04 -7.16 14.51
C ILE A 11 -3.34 -8.60 14.94
N LEU A 12 -3.47 -8.82 16.24
CA LEU A 12 -3.97 -10.07 16.80
C LEU A 12 -5.51 -10.03 16.78
N THR A 13 -6.14 -10.91 16.02
CA THR A 13 -7.61 -11.03 16.00
C THR A 13 -8.06 -12.13 16.95
N ASN A 14 -9.30 -12.06 17.46
CA ASN A 14 -9.89 -12.94 18.47
C ASN A 14 -9.97 -14.46 18.10
N ARG A 15 -9.41 -14.86 16.95
CA ARG A 15 -9.37 -16.25 16.46
C ARG A 15 -7.96 -16.70 16.05
N ARG A 16 -6.95 -16.69 16.94
CA ARG A 16 -5.58 -17.27 16.71
C ARG A 16 -4.89 -16.94 15.35
N GLN A 17 -5.40 -16.00 14.57
CA GLN A 17 -4.89 -15.61 13.26
C GLN A 17 -4.22 -14.26 13.42
N ILE A 18 -2.90 -14.28 13.23
CA ILE A 18 -2.05 -13.09 13.18
C ILE A 18 -2.27 -12.44 11.82
N MET A 19 -2.92 -11.27 11.79
CA MET A 19 -3.08 -10.48 10.57
C MET A 19 -1.96 -9.44 10.53
N ARG A 20 -1.12 -9.47 9.49
CA ARG A 20 -0.07 -8.47 9.30
C ARG A 20 -0.55 -7.45 8.29
N VAL A 21 -0.56 -6.19 8.71
CA VAL A 21 -0.94 -5.07 7.86
C VAL A 21 0.29 -4.20 7.65
N ARG A 22 0.61 -3.93 6.40
CA ARG A 22 1.66 -2.98 6.01
C ARG A 22 1.01 -1.68 5.55
N VAL A 23 1.48 -0.56 6.09
CA VAL A 23 1.13 0.78 5.64
C VAL A 23 2.38 1.49 5.17
N ALA A 24 2.36 1.94 3.92
CA ALA A 24 3.42 2.76 3.34
C ALA A 24 2.83 4.08 2.84
N SER A 25 3.56 5.17 3.02
CA SER A 25 3.19 6.46 2.46
C SER A 25 4.23 6.93 1.45
N ALA A 26 3.79 7.74 0.49
CA ALA A 26 4.68 8.37 -0.47
C ALA A 26 4.22 9.78 -0.77
N GLN A 27 5.18 10.70 -0.89
CA GLN A 27 4.92 11.99 -1.51
C GLN A 27 4.96 11.81 -3.03
N VAL A 28 3.88 12.21 -3.68
CA VAL A 28 3.70 12.13 -5.12
C VAL A 28 4.04 13.49 -5.70
N ARG A 29 4.78 13.51 -6.82
CA ARG A 29 5.04 14.77 -7.52
C ARG A 29 3.76 15.24 -8.21
N ARG A 30 3.59 16.56 -8.34
CA ARG A 30 2.48 17.14 -9.11
C ARG A 30 2.44 16.55 -10.52
N GLY A 31 1.25 16.20 -11.00
CA GLY A 31 1.06 15.59 -12.33
C GLY A 31 1.48 14.12 -12.46
N LYS A 32 1.94 13.47 -11.38
CA LYS A 32 2.41 12.07 -11.39
C LYS A 32 1.47 11.07 -10.72
N ILE A 33 0.24 11.49 -10.42
CA ILE A 33 -0.78 10.64 -9.78
C ILE A 33 -1.17 9.47 -10.68
N GLN A 34 -1.40 9.70 -11.98
CA GLN A 34 -1.75 8.61 -12.89
C GLN A 34 -0.61 7.58 -13.01
N GLU A 35 0.62 8.04 -13.16
CA GLU A 35 1.80 7.17 -13.19
C GLU A 35 1.92 6.33 -11.89
N LEU A 36 1.60 6.91 -10.73
CA LEU A 36 1.53 6.16 -9.48
C LEU A 36 0.45 5.06 -9.53
N ILE A 37 -0.75 5.36 -10.01
CA ILE A 37 -1.84 4.38 -10.14
C ILE A 37 -1.39 3.25 -11.06
N ASP A 38 -0.80 3.58 -12.21
CA ASP A 38 -0.34 2.59 -13.19
C ASP A 38 0.76 1.70 -12.60
N ILE A 39 1.69 2.26 -11.83
CA ILE A 39 2.72 1.51 -11.09
C ILE A 39 2.10 0.66 -9.97
N TYR A 40 1.04 1.16 -9.31
CA TYR A 40 0.41 0.40 -8.25
C TYR A 40 -0.31 -0.84 -8.78
N ASP A 41 -1.11 -0.67 -9.83
CA ASP A 41 -1.97 -1.72 -10.36
C ASP A 41 -1.21 -2.76 -11.18
N ASN A 42 -0.15 -2.36 -11.90
CA ASN A 42 0.54 -3.27 -12.84
C ASN A 42 1.73 -4.01 -12.20
N PRO A 43 2.76 -3.35 -11.65
CA PRO A 43 3.86 -4.08 -11.00
C PRO A 43 3.64 -4.36 -9.51
N ILE A 44 3.04 -3.45 -8.73
CA ILE A 44 3.01 -3.60 -7.25
C ILE A 44 1.98 -4.63 -6.78
N VAL A 45 0.69 -4.44 -7.08
CA VAL A 45 -0.39 -5.35 -6.63
C VAL A 45 -0.15 -6.79 -7.11
N PRO A 46 0.24 -7.04 -8.38
CA PRO A 46 0.53 -8.40 -8.83
C PRO A 46 1.73 -9.02 -8.12
N SER A 47 2.70 -8.22 -7.70
CA SER A 47 3.83 -8.72 -6.89
C SER A 47 3.38 -9.14 -5.49
N PHE A 48 2.47 -8.40 -4.85
CA PHE A 48 1.90 -8.80 -3.56
C PHE A 48 0.98 -10.01 -3.66
N LYS A 49 0.19 -10.15 -4.74
CA LYS A 49 -0.67 -11.33 -4.99
C LYS A 49 0.09 -12.65 -5.02
N ARG A 50 1.38 -12.62 -5.38
CA ARG A 50 2.25 -13.82 -5.39
C ARG A 50 2.75 -14.23 -4.00
N LEU A 51 2.57 -13.39 -2.97
CA LEU A 51 3.04 -13.69 -1.62
C LEU A 51 2.05 -14.60 -0.88
N LYS A 52 2.58 -15.63 -0.21
CA LYS A 52 1.79 -16.51 0.66
C LYS A 52 1.16 -15.69 1.78
N GLY A 53 -0.16 -15.79 1.91
CA GLY A 53 -0.92 -15.11 2.96
C GLY A 53 -1.48 -13.75 2.56
N PHE A 54 -1.18 -13.25 1.36
CA PHE A 54 -1.80 -12.04 0.83
C PHE A 54 -3.34 -12.16 0.83
N LYS A 55 -3.99 -11.10 1.30
CA LYS A 55 -5.44 -10.96 1.35
C LYS A 55 -5.93 -9.82 0.47
N SER A 56 -5.27 -8.66 0.55
CA SER A 56 -5.75 -7.45 -0.12
C SER A 56 -4.69 -6.35 -0.20
N ALA A 57 -4.82 -5.48 -1.18
CA ALA A 57 -4.04 -4.26 -1.32
C ALA A 57 -4.98 -3.09 -1.65
N TYR A 58 -4.73 -1.93 -1.06
CA TYR A 58 -5.50 -0.70 -1.24
C TYR A 58 -4.57 0.49 -1.43
N LEU A 59 -4.86 1.32 -2.42
CA LEU A 59 -4.20 2.60 -2.64
C LEU A 59 -5.20 3.74 -2.36
N MET A 60 -4.82 4.64 -1.47
CA MET A 60 -5.54 5.88 -1.19
C MET A 60 -4.66 7.06 -1.60
N ILE A 61 -5.22 8.05 -2.27
CA ILE A 61 -4.49 9.22 -2.76
C ILE A 61 -5.24 10.47 -2.32
N ASP A 62 -4.54 11.36 -1.62
CA ASP A 62 -4.98 12.73 -1.43
C ASP A 62 -4.41 13.60 -2.56
N VAL A 63 -5.30 14.04 -3.45
CA VAL A 63 -4.96 14.85 -4.63
C VAL A 63 -4.60 16.29 -4.24
N GLY A 64 -5.13 16.80 -3.13
CA GLY A 64 -4.85 18.17 -2.66
C GLY A 64 -3.41 18.32 -2.18
N ILE A 65 -2.98 17.43 -1.28
CA ILE A 65 -1.61 17.46 -0.71
C ILE A 65 -0.63 16.51 -1.42
N HIS A 66 -1.07 15.82 -2.47
CA HIS A 66 -0.24 14.92 -3.29
C HIS A 66 0.45 13.82 -2.47
N THR A 67 -0.31 13.19 -1.56
CA THR A 67 0.18 12.11 -0.70
C THR A 67 -0.57 10.83 -1.03
N ALA A 68 0.15 9.72 -1.11
CA ALA A 68 -0.44 8.40 -1.28
C ALA A 68 -0.18 7.52 -0.05
N LEU A 69 -1.16 6.67 0.26
CA LEU A 69 -1.09 5.63 1.27
C LEU A 69 -1.41 4.29 0.61
N SER A 70 -0.51 3.33 0.76
CA SER A 70 -0.74 1.93 0.40
C SER A 70 -0.95 1.11 1.65
N VAL A 71 -2.04 0.36 1.70
CA VAL A 71 -2.33 -0.64 2.74
C VAL A 71 -2.30 -2.02 2.11
N THR A 72 -1.56 -2.95 2.71
CA THR A 72 -1.47 -4.34 2.25
C THR A 72 -1.66 -5.30 3.42
N VAL A 73 -2.48 -6.33 3.22
CA VAL A 73 -2.84 -7.36 4.21
C VAL A 73 -2.44 -8.72 3.68
#